data_AF-A0A936AWN4-F1
#
_entry.id   AF-A0A936AWN4-F1
#
_cell.length_a   1.000
_cell.length_b   1.000
_cell.length_c   1.000
_cell.angle_alpha   90.00
_cell.angle_beta   90.00
_cell.angle_gamma   90.00
#
_symmetry.space_group_name_H-M   'P 1'
#
loop_
_entity.id
_entity.type
_entity.pdbx_description
1 polymer ?
#
loop_
_entity_poly.entity_id
_entity_poly.type
_entity_poly.pdbx_seq_one_letter_code
_entity_poly.pdbx_strand_id
1 'polypeptide(L)'
;MRSALFSILMLFALSGNAQFKDLLNKAKNTLQDQGQTDYASGLKEALELGVGEAVNKLSAEKGYLESPYKILIPEEAKQIIAKVKMVPGFQDVETKLIDQMNKAAELAAKKATPIFVNAIKQMTIQELTNYTLFGLAEPLFAAKAISG
;
A
#
# COMPACT_ATOMS: atom_id res chain seq x y z
N MET A 1 57.95 4.96 44.05
CA MET A 1 56.52 4.90 44.47
C MET A 1 55.58 5.72 43.60
N ARG A 2 55.96 6.93 43.10
CA ARG A 2 55.12 7.73 42.19
C ARG A 2 54.86 7.10 40.80
N SER A 3 55.83 6.38 40.23
CA SER A 3 55.67 5.69 38.93
C SER A 3 54.78 4.44 39.01
N ALA A 4 54.75 3.74 40.15
CA ALA A 4 53.88 2.60 40.39
C ALA A 4 52.40 3.01 40.51
N LEU A 5 52.13 4.19 41.07
CA LEU A 5 50.78 4.76 41.17
C LEU A 5 50.18 5.12 39.78
N PHE A 6 51.03 5.54 38.84
CA PHE A 6 50.62 5.89 37.48
C PHE A 6 50.30 4.65 36.61
N SER A 7 51.03 3.54 36.81
CA SER A 7 50.73 2.26 36.13
C SER A 7 49.41 1.64 36.57
N ILE A 8 49.01 1.79 37.84
CA ILE A 8 47.77 1.21 38.35
C ILE A 8 46.51 1.97 37.89
N LEU A 9 46.65 3.28 37.66
CA LEU A 9 45.58 4.12 37.09
C LEU A 9 45.32 3.83 35.60
N MET A 10 46.35 3.39 34.86
CA MET A 10 46.25 3.07 33.44
C MET A 10 45.59 1.70 33.17
N LEU A 11 45.65 0.78 34.14
CA LEU A 11 44.97 -0.52 34.11
C LEU A 11 43.44 -0.41 34.29
N PHE A 12 42.94 0.65 34.93
CA PHE A 12 41.50 0.89 35.09
C PHE A 12 40.84 1.50 33.83
N ALA A 13 41.62 2.15 32.96
CA ALA A 13 41.12 2.83 31.76
C ALA A 13 40.81 1.88 30.58
N LEU A 14 41.34 0.66 30.58
CA LEU A 14 41.14 -0.31 29.48
C LEU A 14 39.87 -1.15 29.63
N SER A 15 39.31 -1.27 30.85
CA SER A 15 38.10 -2.06 31.14
C SER A 15 36.78 -1.43 30.64
N GLY A 16 36.75 -0.13 30.32
CA GLY A 16 35.54 0.55 29.85
C GLY A 16 35.15 0.21 28.41
N ASN A 17 36.12 -0.09 27.55
CA ASN A 17 35.89 -0.34 26.12
C ASN A 17 35.22 -1.70 25.84
N ALA A 18 35.40 -2.68 26.71
CA ALA A 18 34.81 -4.01 26.55
C ALA A 18 33.31 -4.01 26.89
N GLN A 19 32.92 -3.33 27.98
CA GLN A 19 31.52 -3.26 28.41
C GLN A 19 30.65 -2.42 27.46
N PHE A 20 31.23 -1.35 26.89
CA PHE A 20 30.55 -0.53 25.89
C PHE A 20 30.25 -1.31 24.60
N LYS A 21 31.16 -2.20 24.20
CA LYS A 21 31.02 -3.02 22.99
C LYS A 21 29.90 -4.06 23.12
N ASP A 22 29.76 -4.69 24.30
CA ASP A 22 28.63 -5.58 24.58
C ASP A 22 27.30 -4.84 24.67
N LEU A 23 27.29 -3.63 25.24
CA LEU A 23 26.10 -2.79 25.29
C LEU A 23 25.65 -2.34 23.88
N LEU A 24 26.61 -1.98 23.01
CA LEU A 24 26.37 -1.68 21.60
C LEU A 24 25.86 -2.90 20.82
N ASN A 25 26.41 -4.09 21.06
CA ASN A 25 25.94 -5.32 20.43
C ASN A 25 24.53 -5.69 20.90
N LYS A 26 24.21 -5.47 22.19
CA LYS A 26 22.87 -5.69 22.73
C LYS A 26 21.86 -4.70 22.13
N ALA A 27 22.24 -3.43 22.03
CA ALA A 27 21.42 -2.40 21.38
C ALA A 27 21.22 -2.71 19.88
N LYS A 28 22.26 -3.13 19.17
CA LYS A 28 22.17 -3.53 17.77
C LYS A 28 21.25 -4.74 17.56
N ASN A 29 21.34 -5.76 18.41
CA ASN A 29 20.46 -6.92 18.33
C ASN A 29 19.00 -6.57 18.64
N THR A 30 18.75 -5.69 19.61
CA THR A 30 17.37 -5.23 19.92
C THR A 30 16.79 -4.36 18.80
N LEU A 31 17.59 -3.49 18.17
CA LEU A 31 17.15 -2.68 17.03
C LEU A 31 16.97 -3.51 15.75
N GLN A 32 17.74 -4.58 15.57
CA GLN A 32 17.63 -5.47 14.42
C GLN A 32 16.42 -6.42 14.54
N ASP A 33 16.01 -6.75 15.77
CA ASP A 33 14.82 -7.56 16.07
C ASP A 33 13.52 -6.73 16.06
N GLN A 34 13.56 -5.45 16.46
CA GLN A 34 12.37 -4.58 16.49
C GLN A 34 12.17 -3.73 15.23
N GLY A 35 13.24 -3.43 14.49
CA GLY A 35 13.20 -2.47 13.38
C GLY A 35 12.63 -2.99 12.06
N GLN A 36 12.50 -4.30 11.85
CA GLN A 36 11.94 -4.86 10.60
C GLN A 36 10.45 -5.22 10.71
N THR A 37 9.97 -5.49 11.92
CA THR A 37 8.58 -5.93 12.15
C THR A 37 7.58 -4.78 12.17
N ASP A 38 8.00 -3.54 12.45
CA ASP A 38 7.08 -2.43 12.72
C ASP A 38 6.69 -1.59 11.48
N TYR A 39 7.54 -1.54 10.44
CA TYR A 39 7.23 -0.76 9.25
C TYR A 39 6.17 -1.42 8.37
N ALA A 40 6.26 -2.73 8.19
CA ALA A 40 5.34 -3.44 7.32
C ALA A 40 3.97 -3.67 7.97
N SER A 41 3.89 -3.76 9.30
CA SER A 41 2.61 -3.71 10.03
C SER A 41 1.92 -2.36 9.86
N GLY A 42 2.65 -1.25 10.05
CA GLY A 42 2.11 0.10 9.87
C GLY A 42 1.64 0.38 8.43
N LEU A 43 2.40 -0.08 7.42
CA LEU A 43 1.98 0.04 6.01
C LEU A 43 0.73 -0.79 5.71
N LYS A 44 0.63 -2.00 6.27
CA LYS A 44 -0.56 -2.86 6.11
C LYS A 44 -1.79 -2.23 6.76
N GLU A 45 -1.64 -1.65 7.95
CA GLU A 45 -2.73 -0.96 8.64
C GLU A 45 -3.18 0.28 7.86
N ALA A 46 -2.24 1.11 7.39
CA ALA A 46 -2.56 2.26 6.54
C ALA A 46 -3.25 1.85 5.22
N LEU A 47 -2.82 0.75 4.62
CA LEU A 47 -3.44 0.20 3.40
C LEU A 47 -4.84 -0.33 3.68
N GLU A 48 -5.04 -1.07 4.77
CA GLU A 48 -6.36 -1.58 5.17
C GLU A 48 -7.35 -0.43 5.41
N LEU A 49 -6.93 0.60 6.14
CA LEU A 49 -7.74 1.79 6.40
C LEU A 49 -8.03 2.57 5.12
N GLY A 50 -7.01 2.84 4.29
CA GLY A 50 -7.15 3.62 3.07
C GLY A 50 -8.03 2.93 2.02
N VAL A 51 -7.85 1.62 1.81
CA VAL A 51 -8.70 0.85 0.90
C VAL A 51 -10.10 0.69 1.47
N GLY A 52 -10.22 0.44 2.78
CA GLY A 52 -11.51 0.37 3.46
C GLY A 52 -12.32 1.66 3.27
N GLU A 53 -11.71 2.82 3.52
CA GLU A 53 -12.36 4.12 3.35
C GLU A 53 -12.72 4.41 1.90
N ALA A 54 -11.79 4.17 0.96
CA ALA A 54 -12.01 4.39 -0.46
C ALA A 54 -13.18 3.53 -0.99
N VAL A 55 -13.21 2.26 -0.63
CA VAL A 55 -14.27 1.34 -1.04
C VAL A 55 -15.59 1.71 -0.38
N ASN A 56 -15.60 2.07 0.91
CA ASN A 56 -16.82 2.53 1.58
C ASN A 56 -17.39 3.78 0.92
N LYS A 57 -16.54 4.74 0.55
CA LYS A 57 -16.95 5.98 -0.11
C LYS A 57 -17.52 5.73 -1.51
N LEU A 58 -16.83 4.93 -2.32
CA LEU A 58 -17.25 4.67 -3.71
C LEU A 58 -18.43 3.70 -3.80
N SER A 59 -18.57 2.80 -2.85
CA SER A 59 -19.68 1.85 -2.80
C SER A 59 -20.96 2.44 -2.20
N ALA A 60 -20.91 3.63 -1.60
CA ALA A 60 -22.09 4.33 -1.13
C ALA A 60 -23.05 4.67 -2.28
N GLU A 61 -24.31 4.98 -1.95
CA GLU A 61 -25.26 5.48 -2.94
C GLU A 61 -24.75 6.77 -3.58
N LYS A 62 -24.73 6.82 -4.92
CA LYS A 62 -24.11 7.91 -5.71
C LYS A 62 -22.61 8.08 -5.49
N GLY A 63 -21.94 7.12 -4.85
CA GLY A 63 -20.51 7.16 -4.56
C GLY A 63 -19.63 7.26 -5.82
N TYR A 64 -20.07 6.66 -6.93
CA TYR A 64 -19.41 6.88 -8.22
C TYR A 64 -19.95 8.14 -8.92
N LEU A 65 -21.26 8.36 -8.89
CA LEU A 65 -21.89 9.45 -9.65
C LEU A 65 -21.47 10.86 -9.21
N GLU A 66 -21.24 11.06 -7.92
CA GLU A 66 -20.87 12.36 -7.32
C GLU A 66 -19.36 12.49 -7.05
N SER A 67 -18.58 11.45 -7.32
CA SER A 67 -17.12 11.49 -7.14
C SER A 67 -16.38 11.85 -8.44
N PRO A 68 -15.10 12.22 -8.34
CA PRO A 68 -14.22 12.36 -9.51
C PRO A 68 -14.08 11.08 -10.35
N TYR A 69 -14.51 9.93 -9.81
CA TYR A 69 -14.45 8.63 -10.49
C TYR A 69 -15.73 8.29 -11.24
N LYS A 70 -16.61 9.28 -11.46
CA LYS A 70 -17.82 9.14 -12.25
C LYS A 70 -17.54 8.46 -13.59
N ILE A 71 -18.29 7.39 -13.83
CA ILE A 71 -18.22 6.65 -15.08
C ILE A 71 -19.02 7.42 -16.13
N LEU A 72 -18.31 7.82 -17.18
CA LEU A 72 -18.88 8.47 -18.35
C LEU A 72 -19.15 7.44 -19.44
N ILE A 73 -19.98 7.83 -20.39
CA ILE A 73 -20.30 7.01 -21.55
C ILE A 73 -19.05 6.89 -22.45
N PRO A 74 -18.68 5.68 -22.87
CA PRO A 74 -17.57 5.48 -23.78
C PRO A 74 -17.88 6.06 -25.17
N GLU A 75 -16.86 6.50 -25.89
CA GLU A 75 -17.01 7.25 -27.15
C GLU A 75 -17.77 6.44 -28.21
N GLU A 76 -17.57 5.12 -28.22
CA GLU A 76 -18.22 4.17 -29.11
C GLU A 76 -19.75 4.14 -28.89
N ALA A 77 -20.20 4.29 -27.65
CA ALA A 77 -21.63 4.29 -27.30
C ALA A 77 -22.30 5.65 -27.61
N LYS A 78 -21.55 6.76 -27.66
CA LYS A 78 -22.10 8.09 -27.93
C LYS A 78 -22.77 8.17 -29.30
N GLN A 79 -22.20 7.54 -30.32
CA GLN A 79 -22.78 7.52 -31.67
C GLN A 79 -24.13 6.81 -31.70
N ILE A 80 -24.27 5.71 -30.94
CA ILE A 80 -25.50 4.94 -30.83
C ILE A 80 -26.56 5.77 -30.09
N ILE A 81 -26.17 6.41 -28.99
CA ILE A 81 -27.05 7.28 -28.20
C ILE A 81 -27.54 8.47 -29.01
N ALA A 82 -26.69 9.08 -29.83
CA ALA A 82 -27.09 10.18 -30.70
C ALA A 82 -28.23 9.78 -31.65
N LYS A 83 -28.19 8.54 -32.19
CA LYS A 83 -29.26 7.99 -33.02
C LYS A 83 -30.51 7.66 -32.20
N VAL A 84 -30.33 7.04 -31.03
CA VAL A 84 -31.46 6.67 -30.14
C VAL A 84 -32.20 7.91 -29.63
N LYS A 85 -31.50 9.01 -29.37
CA LYS A 85 -32.10 10.30 -28.97
C LYS A 85 -33.02 10.92 -30.03
N MET A 86 -32.82 10.59 -31.31
CA MET A 86 -33.69 11.07 -32.39
C MET A 86 -35.08 10.41 -32.36
N VAL A 87 -35.23 9.30 -31.64
CA VAL A 87 -36.52 8.63 -31.46
C VAL A 87 -37.34 9.38 -30.40
N PRO A 88 -38.59 9.79 -30.71
CA PRO A 88 -39.48 10.42 -29.72
C PRO A 88 -39.60 9.57 -28.46
N GLY A 89 -39.36 10.17 -27.29
CA GLY A 89 -39.41 9.49 -25.98
C GLY A 89 -38.06 9.01 -25.42
N PHE A 90 -36.95 9.11 -26.17
CA PHE A 90 -35.62 8.65 -25.74
C PHE A 90 -34.58 9.76 -25.51
N GLN A 91 -35.03 11.00 -25.34
CA GLN A 91 -34.15 12.16 -25.18
C GLN A 91 -33.27 12.05 -23.91
N ASP A 92 -33.79 11.45 -22.84
CA ASP A 92 -33.09 11.26 -21.55
C ASP A 92 -32.25 9.99 -21.45
N VAL A 93 -32.09 9.24 -22.55
CA VAL A 93 -31.42 7.93 -22.53
C VAL A 93 -29.96 8.03 -22.05
N GLU A 94 -29.28 9.13 -22.36
CA GLU A 94 -27.90 9.37 -21.94
C GLU A 94 -27.80 9.51 -20.42
N THR A 95 -28.60 10.38 -19.82
CA THR A 95 -28.61 10.60 -18.37
C THR A 95 -28.95 9.31 -17.63
N LYS A 96 -29.97 8.59 -18.10
CA LYS A 96 -30.37 7.30 -17.52
C LYS A 96 -29.25 6.26 -17.61
N LEU A 97 -28.55 6.20 -18.74
CA LEU A 97 -27.45 5.25 -18.91
C LEU A 97 -26.28 5.57 -17.98
N ILE A 98 -25.90 6.85 -17.84
CA ILE A 98 -24.87 7.28 -16.88
C ILE A 98 -25.25 6.87 -15.47
N ASP A 99 -26.49 7.15 -15.04
CA ASP A 99 -26.98 6.76 -13.70
C ASP A 99 -26.91 5.25 -13.49
N GLN A 100 -27.37 4.46 -14.46
CA GLN A 100 -27.36 2.99 -14.34
C GLN A 100 -25.93 2.42 -14.33
N MET A 101 -25.01 2.97 -15.13
CA MET A 101 -23.61 2.54 -15.14
C MET A 101 -22.91 2.84 -13.82
N ASN A 102 -23.09 4.04 -13.28
CA ASN A 102 -22.51 4.42 -11.98
C ASN A 102 -23.13 3.59 -10.85
N LYS A 103 -24.45 3.37 -10.85
CA LYS A 103 -25.12 2.49 -9.89
C LYS A 103 -24.62 1.04 -9.99
N ALA A 104 -24.38 0.53 -11.20
CA ALA A 104 -23.81 -0.79 -11.39
C ALA A 104 -22.40 -0.89 -10.81
N ALA A 105 -21.58 0.15 -10.97
CA ALA A 105 -20.24 0.22 -10.37
C ALA A 105 -20.28 0.29 -8.84
N GLU A 106 -21.22 1.04 -8.25
CA GLU A 106 -21.45 1.06 -6.80
C GLU A 106 -21.78 -0.35 -6.27
N LEU A 107 -22.68 -1.07 -6.96
CA LEU A 107 -23.03 -2.45 -6.60
C LEU A 107 -21.86 -3.42 -6.76
N ALA A 108 -21.05 -3.25 -7.81
CA ALA A 108 -19.85 -4.05 -8.01
C ALA A 108 -18.82 -3.77 -6.90
N ALA A 109 -18.60 -2.51 -6.54
CA ALA A 109 -17.72 -2.11 -5.45
C ALA A 109 -18.17 -2.72 -4.12
N LYS A 110 -19.48 -2.66 -3.78
CA LYS A 110 -20.04 -3.32 -2.57
C LYS A 110 -19.72 -4.81 -2.51
N LYS A 111 -19.83 -5.51 -3.65
CA LYS A 111 -19.53 -6.95 -3.73
C LYS A 111 -18.04 -7.23 -3.62
N ALA A 112 -17.19 -6.34 -4.12
CA ALA A 112 -15.75 -6.49 -4.11
C ALA A 112 -15.11 -6.12 -2.76
N THR A 113 -15.76 -5.29 -1.93
CA THR A 113 -15.27 -4.88 -0.59
C THR A 113 -14.71 -6.04 0.24
N PRO A 114 -15.47 -7.13 0.51
CA PRO A 114 -14.95 -8.22 1.33
C PRO A 114 -13.78 -8.96 0.68
N ILE A 115 -13.72 -9.00 -0.66
CA ILE A 115 -12.62 -9.65 -1.39
C ILE A 115 -11.33 -8.85 -1.21
N PHE A 116 -11.39 -7.53 -1.39
CA PHE A 116 -10.23 -6.65 -1.22
C PHE A 116 -9.73 -6.61 0.23
N VAL A 117 -10.63 -6.48 1.20
CA VAL A 117 -10.25 -6.47 2.62
C VAL A 117 -9.62 -7.80 3.02
N ASN A 118 -10.18 -8.93 2.57
CA ASN A 118 -9.60 -10.25 2.86
C ASN A 118 -8.24 -10.43 2.18
N ALA A 119 -8.07 -9.96 0.94
CA ALA A 119 -6.79 -10.02 0.24
C ALA A 119 -5.69 -9.25 0.98
N ILE A 120 -5.98 -8.01 1.44
CA ILE A 120 -5.01 -7.20 2.22
C ILE A 120 -4.65 -7.89 3.54
N LYS A 121 -5.65 -8.48 4.22
CA LYS A 121 -5.41 -9.24 5.45
C LYS A 121 -4.54 -10.47 5.23
N GLN A 122 -4.68 -11.13 4.09
CA GLN A 122 -3.92 -12.32 3.72
C GLN A 122 -2.52 -12.01 3.17
N MET A 123 -2.25 -10.78 2.70
CA MET A 123 -0.89 -10.37 2.32
C MET A 123 0.07 -10.52 3.51
N THR A 124 1.17 -11.22 3.29
CA THR A 124 2.20 -11.39 4.32
C THR A 124 3.12 -10.18 4.34
N ILE A 125 3.58 -9.82 5.54
CA ILE A 125 4.60 -8.76 5.73
C ILE A 125 5.88 -9.10 4.94
N GLN A 126 6.22 -10.39 4.81
CA GLN A 126 7.36 -10.86 4.03
C GLN A 126 7.20 -10.60 2.52
N GLU A 127 6.00 -10.73 1.95
CA GLU A 127 5.74 -10.38 0.54
C GLU A 127 5.82 -8.88 0.29
N LEU A 128 5.29 -8.06 1.19
CA LEU A 128 5.37 -6.59 1.08
C LEU A 128 6.80 -6.08 1.19
N THR A 129 7.57 -6.63 2.15
CA THR A 129 8.99 -6.30 2.33
C THR A 129 9.84 -6.83 1.18
N ASN A 130 9.58 -8.03 0.66
CA ASN A 130 10.29 -8.52 -0.53
C ASN A 130 9.98 -7.68 -1.77
N TYR A 131 8.73 -7.26 -1.99
CA TYR A 131 8.39 -6.41 -3.15
C TYR A 131 9.05 -5.03 -3.08
N THR A 132 9.10 -4.43 -1.89
CA THR A 132 9.65 -3.08 -1.68
C THR A 132 11.18 -3.06 -1.54
N LEU A 133 11.79 -4.07 -0.92
CA LEU A 133 13.25 -4.16 -0.78
C LEU A 133 13.93 -4.77 -2.00
N PHE A 134 13.28 -5.70 -2.72
CA PHE A 134 13.83 -6.30 -3.94
C PHE A 134 13.53 -5.45 -5.19
N GLY A 135 12.45 -4.67 -5.20
CA GLY A 135 12.11 -3.73 -6.28
C GLY A 135 13.08 -2.54 -6.42
N LEU A 136 13.86 -2.23 -5.37
CA LEU A 136 14.92 -1.21 -5.42
C LEU A 136 16.29 -1.78 -5.80
N ALA A 137 16.41 -3.11 -5.97
CA ALA A 137 17.72 -3.77 -6.07
C ALA A 137 18.09 -4.35 -7.46
N GLU A 138 17.18 -4.49 -8.45
CA GLU A 138 17.59 -5.09 -9.74
C GLU A 138 17.02 -4.45 -11.02
N PRO A 139 17.89 -3.91 -11.91
CA PRO A 139 17.62 -3.82 -13.35
C PRO A 139 17.76 -5.17 -14.10
N LEU A 140 18.12 -6.27 -13.42
CA LEU A 140 18.41 -7.57 -14.05
C LEU A 140 17.17 -8.46 -14.30
N PHE A 141 16.08 -8.27 -13.56
CA PHE A 141 14.83 -9.05 -13.78
C PHE A 141 14.13 -8.68 -15.10
N ALA A 142 14.25 -7.42 -15.54
CA ALA A 142 13.74 -6.97 -16.84
C ALA A 142 14.44 -7.64 -18.03
N ALA A 143 15.71 -8.05 -17.89
CA ALA A 143 16.44 -8.75 -18.94
C ALA A 143 16.05 -10.24 -19.07
N LYS A 144 15.61 -10.87 -17.98
CA LYS A 144 15.20 -12.28 -17.97
C LYS A 144 13.79 -12.49 -18.53
N ALA A 145 12.90 -11.51 -18.38
CA ALA A 145 11.52 -11.60 -18.89
C ALA A 145 11.39 -11.38 -20.41
N ILE A 146 12.45 -10.95 -21.09
CA ILE A 146 12.49 -10.73 -22.56
C ILE A 146 13.22 -11.88 -23.28
N SER A 147 13.81 -12.84 -22.55
CA SER A 147 14.65 -13.91 -23.12
C SER A 147 14.16 -15.34 -22.86
N GLY A 148 12.90 -15.51 -22.45
CA GLY A 148 12.21 -16.80 -22.40
C GLY A 148 10.86 -16.73 -23.10
#